data_AF-A0A2K3LLR2-F1
#
_entry.id   AF-A0A2K3LLR2-F1
#
_cell.length_a   1.000
_cell.length_b   1.000
_cell.length_c   1.000
_cell.angle_alpha   90.00
_cell.angle_beta   90.00
_cell.angle_gamma   90.00
#
_symmetry.space_group_name_H-M   'P 1'
#
loop_
_entity.id
_entity.type
_entity.pdbx_description
1 polymer ?
#
loop_
_entity_poly.entity_id
_entity_poly.type
_entity_poly.pdbx_seq_one_letter_code
_entity_poly.pdbx_strand_id
1 'polypeptide(L)' 'MAQTRNESSVVVKVGAVLDVTNGTVGIIGLSCINMALSDFYESHSHHKTRIQIIVRDSHKDVVTAAAHGK' A
#
# COMPACT_ATOMS: atom_id res chain seq x y z
N MET A 1 23.42 28.79 -5.93
CA MET A 1 23.60 27.35 -6.24
C MET A 1 22.98 26.55 -5.11
N ALA A 2 21.77 26.02 -5.30
CA ALA A 2 21.10 25.22 -4.27
C ALA A 2 21.53 23.76 -4.43
N GLN A 3 22.07 23.19 -3.35
CA GLN A 3 22.65 21.85 -3.35
C GLN A 3 21.54 20.81 -3.25
N THR A 4 21.36 20.02 -4.32
CA THR A 4 20.44 18.89 -4.36
C THR A 4 20.95 17.81 -3.40
N ARG A 5 20.32 17.72 -2.22
CA ARG A 5 20.55 16.64 -1.26
C ARG A 5 19.95 15.37 -1.87
N ASN A 6 20.79 14.42 -2.27
CA ASN A 6 20.37 13.10 -2.72
C ASN A 6 19.88 12.31 -1.49
N GLU A 7 18.61 12.50 -1.12
CA GLU A 7 18.01 11.83 0.03
C GLU A 7 17.30 10.56 -0.43
N SER A 8 17.81 9.42 0.02
CA SER A 8 17.20 8.11 -0.19
C SER A 8 15.83 8.06 0.49
N SER A 9 14.78 7.77 -0.28
CA SER A 9 13.44 7.52 0.27
C SER A 9 13.43 6.22 1.06
N VAL A 10 12.92 6.28 2.30
CA VAL A 10 12.77 5.08 3.14
C VAL A 10 11.47 4.38 2.74
N VAL A 11 11.56 3.15 2.22
CA VAL A 11 10.38 2.38 1.83
C VAL A 11 9.90 1.52 3.01
N VAL A 12 8.64 1.70 3.40
CA VAL A 12 7.95 0.89 4.41
C VAL A 12 7.02 -0.07 3.70
N LYS A 13 7.27 -1.38 3.83
CA LYS A 13 6.42 -2.43 3.26
C LYS A 13 5.28 -2.76 4.21
N VAL A 14 4.05 -2.71 3.72
CA VAL A 14 2.84 -3.01 4.49
C VAL A 14 2.05 -4.09 3.77
N GLY A 15 1.80 -5.21 4.44
CA GLY A 15 0.95 -6.28 3.91
C GLY A 15 -0.53 -5.95 4.11
N ALA A 16 -1.33 -6.10 3.04
CA ALA A 16 -2.78 -6.00 3.09
C ALA A 16 -3.39 -7.30 2.58
N VAL A 17 -4.17 -7.99 3.41
CA VAL A 17 -4.91 -9.20 3.03
C VAL A 17 -6.38 -8.83 2.88
N LEU A 18 -6.86 -8.86 1.64
CA LEU A 18 -8.19 -8.38 1.26
C LEU A 18 -8.81 -9.37 0.29
N ASP A 19 -10.14 -9.45 0.22
CA ASP A 19 -10.83 -10.17 -0.86
C ASP A 19 -11.05 -9.21 -2.03
N VAL A 20 -10.12 -9.20 -2.99
CA VAL A 20 -10.13 -8.24 -4.11
C VAL A 20 -10.67 -8.85 -5.41
N THR A 21 -10.73 -10.17 -5.53
CA THR A 21 -11.33 -10.83 -6.69
C THR A 21 -12.82 -11.08 -6.51
N ASN A 22 -13.27 -11.45 -5.30
CA ASN A 22 -14.65 -11.91 -5.07
C ASN A 22 -15.49 -10.95 -4.21
N GLY A 23 -14.90 -9.83 -3.78
CA GLY A 23 -15.47 -8.95 -2.77
C GLY A 23 -15.42 -7.47 -3.16
N THR A 24 -16.58 -6.85 -3.35
CA THR A 24 -16.69 -5.41 -3.59
C THR A 24 -16.05 -4.59 -2.45
N VAL A 25 -16.14 -5.08 -1.21
CA VAL A 25 -15.55 -4.40 -0.03
C VAL A 25 -14.03 -4.38 -0.09
N GLY A 26 -13.36 -5.46 -0.53
CA GLY A 26 -11.90 -5.47 -0.63
C GLY A 26 -11.38 -4.54 -1.73
N ILE A 27 -12.09 -4.48 -2.87
CA ILE A 27 -11.79 -3.53 -3.95
C ILE A 27 -11.95 -2.07 -3.48
N ILE A 28 -13.07 -1.76 -2.81
CA ILE A 28 -13.33 -0.42 -2.27
C ILE A 28 -12.25 -0.07 -1.24
N GLY A 29 -11.96 -0.96 -0.30
CA GLY A 29 -10.94 -0.74 0.73
C GLY A 29 -9.56 -0.47 0.13
N LEU A 30 -9.12 -1.27 -0.86
CA LEU A 30 -7.84 -1.06 -1.53
C LEU A 30 -7.80 0.29 -2.28
N SER A 31 -8.89 0.65 -2.95
CA SER A 31 -9.02 1.94 -3.64
C SER A 31 -8.92 3.11 -2.67
N CYS A 32 -9.62 3.05 -1.53
CA CYS A 32 -9.55 4.07 -0.49
C CYS A 32 -8.14 4.21 0.10
N ILE A 33 -7.44 3.10 0.34
CA ILE A 33 -6.04 3.13 0.80
C ILE A 33 -5.15 3.85 -0.22
N ASN A 34 -5.26 3.50 -1.50
CA ASN A 34 -4.43 4.11 -2.55
C ASN A 34 -4.73 5.60 -2.71
N MET A 35 -6.00 6.01 -2.69
CA MET A 35 -6.38 7.43 -2.75
C MET A 35 -5.84 8.20 -1.55
N ALA A 36 -6.01 7.68 -0.33
CA ALA A 36 -5.50 8.33 0.88
C ALA A 36 -3.96 8.48 0.85
N LEU A 37 -3.24 7.51 0.30
CA LEU A 37 -1.79 7.62 0.12
C LEU A 37 -1.43 8.70 -0.91
N SER A 38 -2.13 8.75 -2.05
CA SER A 38 -1.94 9.81 -3.04
C SER A 38 -2.15 11.19 -2.42
N ASP A 39 -3.30 11.42 -1.79
CA ASP A 39 -3.65 12.69 -1.13
C ASP A 39 -2.62 13.07 -0.06
N PHE A 40 -2.17 12.09 0.73
CA PHE A 40 -1.14 12.31 1.76
C PHE A 40 0.19 12.76 1.15
N TYR A 41 0.67 12.10 0.10
CA TYR A 41 1.95 12.45 -0.51
C TYR A 41 1.89 13.73 -1.35
N GLU A 42 0.74 14.07 -1.91
CA GLU A 42 0.51 15.35 -2.59
C GLU A 42 0.51 16.52 -1.60
N SER A 43 -0.18 16.37 -0.46
CA SER A 43 -0.22 17.39 0.59
C SER A 43 1.09 17.51 1.38
N HIS A 44 1.93 16.48 1.38
CA HIS A 44 3.19 16.46 2.13
C HIS A 44 4.40 16.10 1.25
N SER A 45 4.71 16.97 0.28
CA SER A 45 5.82 16.79 -0.67
C SER A 45 7.21 16.61 -0.03
N HIS A 46 7.39 17.03 1.23
CA HIS A 46 8.64 16.91 1.99
C HIS A 46 8.77 15.59 2.77
N HIS A 47 7.72 14.76 2.84
CA HIS A 47 7.81 13.43 3.44
C HIS A 47 8.51 12.46 2.48
N LYS A 48 9.63 11.90 2.94
CA LYS A 48 10.52 11.04 2.15
C LYS A 48 10.24 9.56 2.32
N THR A 49 9.46 9.20 3.35
CA THR A 49 9.01 7.83 3.57
C THR A 49 7.97 7.46 2.51
N ARG A 50 8.09 6.28 1.92
CA ARG A 50 7.13 5.76 0.93
C ARG A 50 6.56 4.44 1.42
N ILE A 51 5.24 4.39 1.57
CA ILE A 51 4.52 3.17 1.90
C ILE A 51 4.32 2.38 0.61
N GLN A 52 4.77 1.12 0.60
CA GLN A 52 4.49 0.16 -0.44
C GLN A 52 3.48 -0.86 0.10
N ILE A 53 2.26 -0.82 -0.42
CA ILE A 53 1.22 -1.81 -0.09
C ILE A 53 1.47 -3.08 -0.90
N ILE A 54 1.62 -4.20 -0.20
CA ILE A 54 1.72 -5.53 -0.78
C ILE A 54 0.38 -6.22 -0.58
N VAL A 55 -0.41 -6.29 -1.64
CA VAL A 55 -1.75 -6.88 -1.61
C VAL A 55 -1.67 -8.39 -1.76
N ARG A 56 -2.36 -9.10 -0.87
CA ARG A 56 -2.69 -10.52 -1.01
C ARG A 56 -4.19 -10.65 -1.14
N ASP A 57 -4.61 -11.39 -2.16
CA ASP A 57 -6.00 -11.80 -2.25
C ASP A 57 -6.29 -12.97 -1.30
N SER A 58 -7.31 -12.79 -0.46
CA SER A 58 -7.79 -13.83 0.46
C SER A 58 -8.72 -14.83 -0.21
N HIS A 59 -9.32 -14.51 -1.36
CA HIS A 59 -10.30 -15.35 -2.04
C HIS A 59 -11.48 -15.80 -1.17
N LYS A 60 -11.82 -15.06 -0.11
CA LYS A 60 -12.78 -15.44 0.96
C LYS A 60 -12.44 -16.76 1.68
N ASP A 61 -11.19 -17.19 1.61
CA ASP A 61 -10.73 -18.46 2.17
C ASP A 61 -9.64 -18.21 3.22
N VAL A 62 -9.85 -18.76 4.42
CA VAL A 62 -8.96 -18.54 5.58
C VAL A 62 -7.59 -19.19 5.38
N VAL A 63 -7.52 -20.30 4.63
CA VAL A 63 -6.25 -20.99 4.36
C VAL A 63 -5.42 -20.17 3.37
N THR A 64 -6.06 -19.67 2.32
CA THR A 64 -5.44 -18.82 1.31
C THR A 64 -4.98 -17.48 1.89
N ALA A 65 -5.78 -16.90 2.79
CA ALA A 65 -5.42 -15.70 3.55
C ALA A 65 -4.20 -15.93 4.45
N ALA A 66 -4.13 -17.08 5.15
CA ALA A 66 -3.08 -17.39 6.12
C ALA A 66 -1.81 -17.97 5.52
N ALA A 67 -1.87 -18.52 4.30
CA ALA A 67 -0.70 -19.10 3.64
C ALA A 67 0.44 -18.08 3.55
N HIS A 68 1.69 -18.46 3.75
CA HIS A 68 2.81 -17.57 3.40
C HIS A 68 2.95 -17.46 1.88
N GLY A 69 3.17 -16.24 1.41
CA GLY A 69 3.33 -15.92 -0.01
C GLY A 69 4.80 -16.07 -0.29
N LYS A 70 5.14 -16.85 -1.30
CA LYS A 70 6.52 -16.95 -1.74
C LYS A 70 6.90 -15.71 -2.54
#